data_AF-A0A842ZPC7-F1
#
_entry.id   AF-A0A842ZPC7-F1
#
_cell.length_a   1.000
_cell.length_b   1.000
_cell.length_c   1.000
_cell.angle_alpha   90.00
_cell.angle_beta   90.00
_cell.angle_gamma   90.00
#
_symmetry.space_group_name_H-M   'P 1'
#
loop_
_entity.id
_entity.type
_entity.pdbx_description
1 polymer ?
#
loop_
_entity_poly.entity_id
_entity_poly.type
_entity_poly.pdbx_seq_one_letter_code
_entity_poly.pdbx_strand_id
1 'polypeptide(L)'
;MTNFTREEINLIHKLWIHTCFGKGHMLIDNLVKGYPSHLKGQMKDDVNNLLRKNILVKKPTRHGYAVYINVEYRSMLERELKKHFNPL
;
A
#
# COMPACT_ATOMS: atom_id res chain seq x y z
N MET A 1 -15.67 10.55 -0.42
CA MET A 1 -14.87 9.75 0.53
C MET A 1 -14.41 8.51 -0.22
N THR A 2 -13.11 8.23 -0.27
CA THR A 2 -12.59 7.02 -0.93
C THR A 2 -12.83 5.85 0.00
N ASN A 3 -13.69 4.90 -0.40
CA ASN A 3 -13.84 3.65 0.34
C ASN A 3 -12.69 2.71 -0.04
N PHE A 4 -12.04 2.15 0.97
CA PHE A 4 -10.98 1.15 0.81
C PHE A 4 -11.53 -0.24 1.12
N THR A 5 -11.10 -1.23 0.36
CA THR A 5 -11.33 -2.64 0.72
C THR A 5 -10.46 -3.04 1.91
N ARG A 6 -10.76 -4.18 2.54
CA ARG A 6 -9.94 -4.70 3.64
C ARG A 6 -8.51 -5.01 3.16
N GLU A 7 -8.39 -5.51 1.94
CA GLU A 7 -7.14 -5.88 1.28
C GLU A 7 -6.31 -4.64 0.95
N GLU A 8 -6.93 -3.59 0.42
CA GLU A 8 -6.30 -2.28 0.20
C GLU A 8 -5.77 -1.71 1.52
N ILE A 9 -6.59 -1.75 2.59
CA ILE A 9 -6.19 -1.31 3.94
C ILE A 9 -4.99 -2.11 4.46
N ASN A 10 -4.96 -3.43 4.26
CA ASN A 10 -3.83 -4.25 4.67
C ASN A 10 -2.53 -3.91 3.91
N LEU A 11 -2.62 -3.63 2.61
CA LEU A 11 -1.47 -3.20 1.81
C LEU A 11 -0.93 -1.84 2.29
N ILE A 12 -1.83 -0.89 2.52
CA ILE A 12 -1.49 0.44 3.04
C ILE A 12 -0.85 0.31 4.42
N HIS A 13 -1.42 -0.50 5.31
CA HIS A 13 -0.89 -0.74 6.64
C HIS A 13 0.54 -1.32 6.59
N LYS A 14 0.79 -2.29 5.70
CA LYS A 14 2.14 -2.84 5.52
C LYS A 14 3.14 -1.77 5.05
N LEU A 15 2.77 -0.89 4.11
CA LEU A 15 3.64 0.22 3.73
C LEU A 15 3.84 1.22 4.88
N TRP A 16 2.81 1.47 5.68
CA TRP A 16 2.83 2.39 6.80
C TRP A 16 3.84 1.96 7.87
N ILE A 17 3.76 0.72 8.37
CA ILE A 17 4.68 0.19 9.40
C ILE A 17 6.13 0.13 8.90
N HIS A 18 6.33 -0.03 7.59
CA HIS A 18 7.64 -0.01 6.96
C HIS A 18 8.08 1.39 6.53
N THR A 19 7.40 2.45 6.99
CA THR A 19 7.70 3.87 6.73
C THR A 19 7.92 4.20 5.25
N CYS A 20 7.17 3.54 4.36
CA CYS A 20 7.28 3.70 2.92
C CYS A 20 6.65 5.02 2.45
N PHE A 21 7.38 6.12 2.62
CA PHE A 21 7.02 7.48 2.22
C PHE A 21 8.15 8.12 1.39
N GLY A 22 8.09 7.98 0.06
CA GLY A 22 9.04 8.59 -0.87
C GLY A 22 10.43 7.94 -0.86
N LYS A 23 11.27 8.31 0.13
CA LYS A 23 12.60 7.69 0.31
C LYS A 23 12.45 6.22 0.69
N GLY A 24 11.57 5.93 1.64
CA GLY A 24 11.13 4.56 1.93
C GLY A 24 10.17 4.07 0.84
N HIS A 25 10.43 2.88 0.31
CA HIS A 25 9.62 2.25 -0.73
C HIS A 25 9.76 0.73 -0.66
N MET A 26 8.80 0.02 -1.24
CA MET A 26 8.77 -1.44 -1.25
C MET A 26 8.49 -1.96 -2.65
N LEU A 27 9.24 -2.96 -3.10
CA LEU A 27 8.91 -3.68 -4.35
C LEU A 27 7.49 -4.24 -4.28
N ILE A 28 6.74 -4.16 -5.37
CA ILE A 28 5.35 -4.66 -5.42
C ILE A 28 5.31 -6.14 -5.03
N ASP A 29 6.27 -6.95 -5.49
CA ASP A 29 6.34 -8.36 -5.13
C ASP A 29 6.61 -8.59 -3.64
N ASN A 30 7.37 -7.71 -2.98
CA ASN A 30 7.57 -7.76 -1.52
C ASN A 30 6.33 -7.29 -0.75
N LEU A 31 5.59 -6.34 -1.31
CA LEU A 31 4.34 -5.85 -0.73
C LEU A 31 3.30 -6.98 -0.69
N VAL A 32 3.13 -7.74 -1.78
CA VAL A 32 2.21 -8.89 -1.84
C VAL A 32 2.80 -10.20 -1.30
N LYS A 33 4.07 -10.20 -0.87
CA LYS A 33 4.70 -11.35 -0.24
C LYS A 33 4.04 -11.63 1.13
N GLY A 34 3.77 -12.91 1.39
CA GLY A 34 3.13 -13.39 2.62
C GLY A 34 1.63 -13.67 2.48
N TYR A 35 0.98 -13.16 1.43
CA TYR A 35 -0.41 -13.52 1.14
C TYR A 35 -0.53 -14.91 0.49
N PRO A 36 -1.64 -15.63 0.72
CA PRO A 36 -1.94 -16.90 0.04
C PRO A 36 -1.82 -16.78 -1.47
N SER A 37 -1.32 -17.82 -2.14
CA SER A 37 -1.08 -17.82 -3.60
C SER A 37 -2.31 -17.43 -4.41
N HIS A 38 -3.49 -17.93 -4.03
CA HIS A 38 -4.76 -17.64 -4.69
C HIS A 38 -5.22 -16.18 -4.55
N LEU A 39 -4.72 -15.44 -3.55
CA LEU A 39 -5.04 -14.01 -3.36
C LEU A 39 -4.02 -13.08 -4.02
N LYS A 40 -2.83 -13.56 -4.37
CA LYS A 40 -1.75 -12.68 -4.89
C LYS A 40 -2.14 -11.92 -6.16
N GLY A 41 -2.97 -12.52 -7.02
CA GLY A 41 -3.53 -11.83 -8.20
C GLY A 41 -4.34 -10.60 -7.77
N GLN A 42 -5.34 -10.82 -6.93
CA GLN A 42 -6.19 -9.76 -6.36
C GLN A 42 -5.36 -8.68 -5.66
N MET A 43 -4.37 -9.06 -4.83
CA MET A 43 -3.53 -8.08 -4.14
C MET A 43 -2.74 -7.19 -5.12
N LYS A 44 -2.30 -7.72 -6.27
CA LYS A 44 -1.64 -6.92 -7.30
C LYS A 44 -2.62 -5.97 -7.99
N ASP A 45 -3.85 -6.41 -8.22
CA ASP A 45 -4.91 -5.57 -8.77
C ASP A 45 -5.29 -4.43 -7.81
N ASP A 46 -5.33 -4.71 -6.50
CA ASP A 46 -5.56 -3.70 -5.46
C ASP A 46 -4.41 -2.67 -5.42
N VAL A 47 -3.15 -3.10 -5.57
CA VAL A 47 -2.02 -2.16 -5.73
C VAL A 47 -2.22 -1.26 -6.95
N ASN A 48 -2.64 -1.83 -8.09
CA ASN A 48 -2.91 -1.05 -9.30
C ASN A 48 -4.07 -0.06 -9.12
N ASN A 49 -5.11 -0.44 -8.37
CA ASN A 49 -6.23 0.44 -8.04
C ASN A 49 -5.77 1.60 -7.15
N LEU A 50 -4.95 1.33 -6.14
CA LEU A 50 -4.39 2.38 -5.28
C LEU A 50 -3.46 3.33 -6.05
N LEU A 51 -2.71 2.84 -7.03
CA LEU A 51 -1.92 3.67 -7.96
C LEU A 51 -2.82 4.56 -8.82
N ARG A 52 -3.90 4.02 -9.39
CA ARG A 52 -4.89 4.79 -10.17
C ARG A 52 -5.57 5.88 -9.33
N LYS A 53 -5.81 5.60 -8.04
CA LYS A 53 -6.39 6.56 -7.07
C LYS A 53 -5.37 7.58 -6.54
N ASN A 54 -4.11 7.54 -6.99
CA ASN A 54 -2.99 8.37 -6.51
C ASN A 54 -2.68 8.21 -5.00
N ILE A 55 -3.14 7.11 -4.39
CA ILE A 55 -2.89 6.79 -2.98
C ILE A 55 -1.47 6.24 -2.82
N LEU A 56 -1.02 5.45 -3.79
CA LEU A 56 0.35 4.99 -3.91
C LEU A 56 1.04 5.68 -5.08
N VAL A 57 2.36 5.81 -5.00
CA VAL A 57 3.21 6.28 -6.08
C VAL A 57 4.15 5.16 -6.50
N LYS A 58 4.27 4.94 -7.81
CA LYS A 58 5.14 3.93 -8.42
C LYS A 58 6.49 4.54 -8.78
N LYS A 59 7.56 3.81 -8.51
CA LYS A 59 8.94 4.21 -8.85
C LYS A 59 9.72 3.04 -9.48
N PRO A 60 10.41 3.24 -10.61
CA PRO A 60 11.33 2.24 -11.14
C PRO A 60 12.58 2.14 -10.24
N THR A 61 13.06 0.91 -10.04
CA THR A 61 14.31 0.60 -9.33
C THR A 61 15.12 -0.43 -10.13
N ARG A 62 16.39 -0.65 -9.76
CA ARG A 62 17.22 -1.71 -10.35
C ARG A 62 16.59 -3.10 -10.23
N HIS A 63 15.76 -3.32 -9.21
CA HIS A 63 15.16 -4.61 -8.87
C HIS A 63 13.68 -4.71 -9.30
N GLY A 64 13.22 -3.80 -10.17
CA GLY A 64 11.84 -3.74 -10.64
C GLY A 64 11.07 -2.56 -10.07
N TYR A 65 9.75 -2.64 -10.08
CA TYR A 65 8.89 -1.54 -9.64
C TYR A 65 8.62 -1.58 -8.14
N ALA A 66 8.87 -0.45 -7.49
CA ALA A 66 8.53 -0.21 -6.11
C ALA A 66 7.34 0.76 -5.99
N VAL A 67 6.69 0.72 -4.84
CA VAL A 67 5.61 1.61 -4.45
C VAL A 67 5.84 2.18 -3.05
N TYR A 68 5.27 3.36 -2.82
CA TYR A 68 5.23 4.02 -1.52
C TYR A 68 3.95 4.84 -1.39
N ILE A 69 3.58 5.20 -0.16
CA ILE A 69 2.39 6.01 0.13
C ILE A 69 2.59 7.44 -0.35
N ASN A 70 1.62 7.96 -1.11
CA ASN A 70 1.59 9.38 -1.43
C ASN A 70 1.38 10.20 -0.14
N VAL A 71 2.35 11.07 0.16
CA VAL A 71 2.38 11.88 1.39
C VAL A 71 1.20 12.86 1.48
N GLU A 72 0.62 13.26 0.36
CA GLU A 72 -0.59 14.10 0.31
C GLU A 72 -1.78 13.43 1.02
N TYR A 73 -1.83 12.10 1.02
CA TYR A 73 -2.90 11.32 1.63
C TYR A 73 -2.56 10.81 3.03
N ARG A 74 -1.37 11.13 3.57
CA ARG A 74 -0.87 10.57 4.84
C ARG A 74 -1.85 10.74 5.99
N SER A 75 -2.34 11.95 6.24
CA SER A 75 -3.27 12.23 7.35
C SER A 75 -4.63 11.55 7.18
N MET A 76 -5.09 11.39 5.94
CA MET A 76 -6.33 10.65 5.66
C MET A 76 -6.14 9.16 5.93
N LEU A 77 -5.04 8.57 5.45
CA LEU A 77 -4.72 7.17 5.65
C LEU A 77 -4.47 6.84 7.12
N GLU A 78 -3.81 7.73 7.87
CA GLU A 78 -3.64 7.54 9.31
C GLU A 78 -4.99 7.38 10.02
N ARG A 79 -5.94 8.26 9.71
CA ARG A 79 -7.29 8.18 10.28
C ARG A 79 -8.00 6.90 9.89
N GLU A 80 -7.84 6.43 8.66
CA GLU A 80 -8.45 5.17 8.26
C GLU A 80 -7.80 3.96 8.91
N LEU A 81 -6.47 3.91 8.94
CA LEU A 81 -5.75 2.82 9.56
C LEU A 81 -6.10 2.68 11.04
N LYS A 82 -6.30 3.79 11.78
CA LYS A 82 -6.74 3.77 13.19
C LYS A 82 -8.10 3.12 13.40
N LYS A 83 -8.97 3.06 12.37
CA LYS A 83 -10.26 2.37 12.47
C LYS A 83 -10.13 0.85 12.38
N HIS A 84 -9.04 0.35 11.80
CA HIS A 84 -8.83 -1.07 11.51
C HIS A 84 -7.74 -1.71 12.38
N PHE A 85 -6.76 -0.92 12.84
CA PHE A 85 -5.60 -1.40 13.60
C PHE A 85 -5.39 -0.52 14.83
N ASN A 86 -5.20 -1.14 16.00
CA ASN A 86 -4.90 -0.44 17.24
C ASN A 86 -3.92 -1.25 18.12
N PRO A 87 -2.81 -0.67 18.62
CA PRO A 87 -2.24 0.64 18.25
C PRO A 87 -1.46 0.58 16.91
N LEU A 88 -1.41 1.73 16.21
CA LEU A 88 -0.56 1.96 15.03
C LEU A 88 0.89 2.29 15.37
#